data_AF-A0A6N7VQ26-F1
#
_entry.id   AF-A0A6N7VQ26-F1
#
_cell.length_a   1.000
_cell.length_b   1.000
_cell.length_c   1.000
_cell.angle_alpha   90.00
_cell.angle_beta   90.00
_cell.angle_gamma   90.00
#
_symmetry.space_group_name_H-M   'P 1'
#
loop_
_entity.id
_entity.type
_entity.pdbx_description
1 polymer ?
#
loop_
_entity_poly.entity_id
_entity_poly.type
_entity_poly.pdbx_seq_one_letter_code
_entity_poly.pdbx_strand_id
1 'polypeptide(L)'
;MEKLRVDDFEIEENEWGYYFTSCIDFLEQKSELLLNYDTEEEVSESELKNILNKSLEKINTILEKAEKNKAQLMELLKEGDYINLATKWVKWEEGGIKDDKEENCYFINGTKVYTPITEEDFEKSINFAEIATDIYSDGEIEILSVSLTFEPDYFVGHCIECYIEEDGSFSINGLAG
;
A
#
# COMPACT_ATOMS: atom_id res chain seq x y z
N MET A 1 0.15 8.74 12.94
CA MET A 1 1.52 8.69 12.40
C MET A 1 2.45 9.77 12.99
N GLU A 2 3.76 9.49 13.11
CA GLU A 2 4.79 10.51 13.40
C GLU A 2 5.12 11.32 12.13
N LYS A 3 5.35 12.63 12.27
CA LYS A 3 5.66 13.49 11.12
C LYS A 3 7.01 13.12 10.51
N LEU A 4 6.99 12.76 9.23
CA LEU A 4 8.15 12.41 8.41
C LEU A 4 9.09 13.60 8.22
N ARG A 5 10.38 13.31 8.22
CA ARG A 5 11.49 14.25 8.06
C ARG A 5 12.50 13.70 7.07
N VAL A 6 13.30 14.58 6.48
CA VAL A 6 14.35 14.23 5.53
C VAL A 6 15.30 13.15 6.06
N ASP A 7 15.66 13.24 7.35
CA ASP A 7 16.62 12.31 7.98
C ASP A 7 16.05 10.89 8.17
N ASP A 8 14.75 10.68 7.91
CA ASP A 8 14.10 9.37 7.98
C ASP A 8 14.27 8.56 6.68
N PHE A 9 14.87 9.13 5.63
CA PHE A 9 14.97 8.53 4.30
C PHE A 9 16.38 8.10 3.94
N GLU A 10 16.47 6.91 3.35
CA GLU A 10 17.60 6.50 2.54
C GLU A 10 17.44 7.09 1.13
N ILE A 11 18.56 7.52 0.54
CA ILE A 11 18.58 8.16 -0.79
C ILE A 11 19.46 7.29 -1.68
N GLU A 12 18.90 6.84 -2.79
CA GLU A 12 19.59 6.01 -3.76
C GLU A 12 19.38 6.58 -5.17
N GLU A 13 20.40 6.42 -6.02
CA GLU A 13 20.40 6.87 -7.42
C GLU A 13 20.22 5.65 -8.34
N ASN A 14 19.47 5.82 -9.43
CA ASN A 14 19.34 4.84 -10.50
C ASN A 14 19.52 5.50 -11.89
N GLU A 15 19.28 4.72 -12.95
CA GLU A 15 19.42 5.20 -14.34
C GLU A 15 18.43 6.31 -14.74
N TRP A 16 17.39 6.55 -13.94
CA TRP A 16 16.28 7.45 -14.24
C TRP A 16 16.18 8.65 -13.29
N GLY A 17 16.96 8.65 -12.20
CA GLY A 17 16.97 9.71 -11.20
C GLY A 17 17.27 9.18 -9.81
N TYR A 18 16.47 9.61 -8.83
CA TYR A 18 16.67 9.29 -7.41
C TYR A 18 15.40 8.69 -6.79
N TYR A 19 15.58 7.80 -5.82
CA TYR A 19 14.50 7.30 -4.99
C TYR A 19 14.82 7.52 -3.51
N PHE A 20 13.77 7.86 -2.78
CA PHE A 20 13.81 8.06 -1.34
C PHE A 20 12.94 6.99 -0.69
N THR A 21 13.54 6.19 0.18
CA THR A 21 12.86 5.09 0.87
C THR A 21 12.83 5.31 2.37
N SER A 22 11.70 4.99 2.99
CA SER A 22 11.55 5.00 4.45
C SER A 22 10.54 3.95 4.89
N CYS A 23 10.62 3.53 6.15
CA CYS A 23 9.62 2.67 6.77
C CYS A 23 8.82 3.47 7.79
N ILE A 24 7.52 3.62 7.53
CA ILE A 24 6.63 4.52 8.27
C ILE A 24 5.57 3.73 9.06
N ASP A 25 5.02 4.35 10.11
CA ASP A 25 3.82 3.85 10.78
C ASP A 25 2.57 4.47 10.15
N PHE A 26 1.85 3.71 9.33
CA PHE A 26 0.60 4.15 8.70
C PHE A 26 -0.54 3.21 9.10
N LEU A 27 -1.64 3.78 9.60
CA LEU A 27 -2.82 3.01 10.04
C LEU A 27 -2.49 1.88 11.04
N GLU A 28 -1.58 2.17 11.98
CA GLU A 28 -1.07 1.27 13.02
C GLU A 28 -0.24 0.08 12.49
N GLN A 29 0.21 0.15 11.24
CA GLN A 29 1.05 -0.86 10.60
C GLN A 29 2.34 -0.24 10.05
N LYS A 30 3.36 -1.09 9.83
CA LYS A 30 4.57 -0.68 9.13
C LYS A 30 4.33 -0.74 7.62
N SER A 31 4.65 0.35 6.94
CA SER A 31 4.56 0.47 5.48
C SER A 31 5.86 1.01 4.91
N GLU A 32 6.25 0.54 3.75
CA GLU A 32 7.29 1.19 2.95
C GLU A 32 6.71 2.47 2.34
N LEU A 33 7.51 3.55 2.33
CA LEU A 33 7.23 4.77 1.61
C LEU A 33 8.33 4.98 0.59
N LEU A 34 7.96 4.95 -0.69
CA LEU A 34 8.85 5.14 -1.83
C LEU A 34 8.50 6.44 -2.55
N LEU A 35 9.47 7.34 -2.66
CA LEU A 35 9.32 8.58 -3.42
C LEU A 35 10.28 8.55 -4.60
N ASN A 36 9.78 8.68 -5.82
CA ASN A 36 10.63 8.74 -7.01
C ASN A 36 10.81 10.17 -7.46
N TYR A 37 12.03 10.53 -7.82
CA TYR A 37 12.36 11.80 -8.45
C TYR A 37 13.12 11.54 -9.75
N ASP A 38 12.37 11.51 -10.85
CA ASP A 38 12.91 11.31 -12.18
C ASP A 38 13.61 12.57 -12.69
N THR A 39 14.89 12.42 -13.03
CA THR A 39 15.73 13.49 -13.57
C THR A 39 16.89 12.92 -14.36
N GLU A 40 17.21 13.53 -15.50
CA GLU A 40 18.42 13.24 -16.28
C GLU A 40 19.65 14.01 -15.77
N GLU A 41 19.45 14.99 -14.90
CA GLU A 41 20.51 15.84 -14.34
C GLU A 41 21.02 15.29 -13.01
N GLU A 42 22.34 15.34 -12.80
CA GLU A 42 22.97 15.08 -11.50
C GLU A 42 22.59 16.19 -10.52
N VAL A 43 21.98 15.82 -9.40
CA VAL A 43 21.48 16.77 -8.39
C VAL A 43 22.29 16.62 -7.10
N SER A 44 22.69 17.75 -6.51
CA SER A 44 23.47 17.70 -5.27
C SER A 44 22.62 17.15 -4.10
N GLU A 45 23.27 16.48 -3.15
CA GLU A 45 22.60 15.96 -1.94
C GLU A 45 21.82 17.07 -1.19
N SER A 46 22.35 18.29 -1.14
CA SER A 46 21.67 19.44 -0.52
C SER A 46 20.39 19.85 -1.25
N GLU A 47 20.37 19.74 -2.57
CA GLU A 47 19.19 20.04 -3.39
C GLU A 47 18.15 18.92 -3.25
N LEU A 48 18.56 17.65 -3.29
CA LEU A 48 17.68 16.50 -3.04
C LEU A 48 16.98 16.60 -1.69
N LYS A 49 17.72 16.92 -0.61
CA LYS A 49 17.15 17.14 0.73
C LYS A 49 16.15 18.29 0.76
N ASN A 50 16.41 19.36 0.02
CA ASN A 50 15.49 20.50 -0.07
C ASN A 50 14.21 20.15 -0.84
N ILE A 51 14.31 19.39 -1.94
CA ILE A 51 13.16 18.87 -2.70
C ILE A 51 12.31 17.98 -1.79
N LEU A 52 12.93 16.96 -1.18
CA LEU A 52 12.26 16.05 -0.27
C LEU A 52 11.55 16.81 0.87
N ASN A 53 12.24 17.75 1.51
CA ASN A 53 11.66 18.53 2.61
C ASN A 53 10.35 19.27 2.20
N LYS A 54 10.28 19.80 0.98
CA LYS A 54 9.06 20.46 0.47
C LYS A 54 7.95 19.44 0.21
N SER A 55 8.25 18.33 -0.47
CA SER A 55 7.29 17.27 -0.76
C SER A 55 6.71 16.65 0.53
N LEU A 56 7.54 16.49 1.56
CA LEU A 56 7.12 15.96 2.85
C LEU A 56 6.07 16.82 3.56
N GLU A 57 5.99 18.13 3.30
CA GLU A 57 4.92 18.96 3.88
C GLU A 57 3.53 18.51 3.39
N LYS A 58 3.43 18.17 2.09
CA LYS A 58 2.19 17.66 1.48
C LYS A 58 1.92 16.22 1.88
N ILE A 59 2.91 15.35 1.75
CA ILE A 59 2.78 13.91 2.06
C ILE A 59 2.31 13.71 3.51
N ASN A 60 2.95 14.38 4.48
CA ASN A 60 2.52 14.31 5.88
C ASN A 60 1.05 14.72 6.05
N THR A 61 0.65 15.82 5.40
CA THR A 61 -0.73 16.32 5.48
C THR A 61 -1.73 15.34 4.90
N ILE A 62 -1.41 14.71 3.77
CA ILE A 62 -2.31 13.75 3.10
C ILE A 62 -2.43 12.46 3.91
N LEU A 63 -1.30 11.88 4.35
CA LEU A 63 -1.30 10.67 5.18
C LEU A 63 -2.03 10.87 6.52
N GLU A 64 -1.85 12.03 7.18
CA GLU A 64 -2.59 12.38 8.40
C GLU A 64 -4.11 12.46 8.19
N LYS A 65 -4.57 12.89 7.01
CA LYS A 65 -5.99 12.88 6.66
C LYS A 65 -6.46 11.45 6.35
N ALA A 66 -5.67 10.69 5.60
CA ALA A 66 -5.97 9.32 5.22
C ALA A 66 -6.13 8.39 6.43
N GLU A 67 -5.35 8.59 7.49
CA GLU A 67 -5.52 7.83 8.73
C GLU A 67 -6.95 7.91 9.31
N LYS A 68 -7.67 9.01 9.05
CA LYS A 68 -9.04 9.24 9.52
C LYS A 68 -10.09 8.62 8.60
N ASN A 69 -9.70 8.21 7.39
CA ASN A 69 -10.58 7.67 6.36
C ASN A 69 -10.44 6.15 6.17
N LYS A 70 -9.77 5.42 7.09
CA LYS A 70 -9.71 3.94 7.05
C LYS A 70 -11.07 3.28 6.87
N ALA A 71 -12.10 3.79 7.57
CA ALA A 71 -13.45 3.25 7.46
C ALA A 71 -14.00 3.37 6.02
N GLN A 72 -13.71 4.48 5.34
CA GLN A 72 -14.11 4.71 3.96
C GLN A 72 -13.38 3.77 2.98
N LEU A 73 -12.09 3.47 3.20
CA LEU A 73 -11.39 2.42 2.45
C LEU A 73 -12.09 1.06 2.60
N MET A 74 -12.46 0.69 3.82
CA MET A 74 -13.15 -0.58 4.09
C MET A 74 -14.52 -0.65 3.42
N GLU A 75 -15.26 0.45 3.35
CA GLU A 75 -16.52 0.53 2.61
C GLU A 75 -16.29 0.33 1.10
N LEU A 76 -15.30 0.98 0.52
CA LEU A 76 -14.95 0.81 -0.90
C LEU A 76 -14.58 -0.63 -1.25
N LEU A 77 -13.79 -1.31 -0.42
CA LEU A 77 -13.41 -2.71 -0.64
C LEU A 77 -14.63 -3.64 -0.60
N LYS A 78 -15.61 -3.35 0.26
CA LYS A 78 -16.88 -4.10 0.32
C LYS A 78 -17.75 -3.83 -0.90
N GLU A 79 -17.91 -2.57 -1.29
CA GLU A 79 -18.69 -2.17 -2.48
C GLU A 79 -18.09 -2.74 -3.77
N GLY A 80 -16.76 -2.87 -3.83
CA GLY A 80 -16.02 -3.49 -4.93
C GLY A 80 -16.06 -5.02 -4.96
N ASP A 81 -16.78 -5.68 -4.05
CA ASP A 81 -16.91 -7.14 -3.96
C ASP A 81 -15.58 -7.90 -3.69
N TYR A 82 -14.57 -7.22 -3.13
CA TYR A 82 -13.22 -7.80 -2.96
C TYR A 82 -13.18 -8.97 -1.97
N ILE A 83 -14.10 -9.05 -1.01
CA ILE A 83 -14.19 -10.18 -0.06
C ILE A 83 -14.66 -11.46 -0.77
N ASN A 84 -15.65 -11.32 -1.67
CA ASN A 84 -16.09 -12.43 -2.50
C ASN A 84 -15.04 -12.78 -3.55
N LEU A 85 -14.32 -11.79 -4.07
CA LEU A 85 -13.18 -12.01 -4.97
C LEU A 85 -12.08 -12.82 -4.28
N ALA A 86 -11.65 -12.42 -3.08
CA ALA A 86 -10.70 -13.18 -2.26
C ALA A 86 -11.19 -14.61 -2.02
N THR A 87 -12.48 -14.79 -1.67
CA THR A 87 -13.06 -16.12 -1.50
C THR A 87 -12.98 -16.98 -2.77
N LYS A 88 -13.16 -16.38 -3.95
CA LYS A 88 -13.02 -17.08 -5.24
C LYS A 88 -11.56 -17.46 -5.51
N TRP A 89 -10.62 -16.56 -5.22
CA TRP A 89 -9.18 -16.80 -5.41
C TRP A 89 -8.66 -17.89 -4.49
N VAL A 90 -9.04 -17.89 -3.21
CA VAL A 90 -8.68 -18.98 -2.27
C VAL A 90 -9.18 -20.34 -2.76
N LYS A 91 -10.35 -20.39 -3.42
CA LYS A 91 -10.93 -21.63 -3.97
C LYS A 91 -10.39 -22.00 -5.35
N TRP A 92 -9.62 -21.12 -5.99
CA TRP A 92 -9.03 -21.37 -7.29
C TRP A 92 -7.89 -22.39 -7.16
N GLU A 93 -7.57 -23.08 -8.25
CA GLU A 93 -6.66 -24.22 -8.25
C GLU A 93 -5.22 -23.87 -7.82
N GLU A 94 -4.80 -22.63 -8.09
CA GLU A 94 -3.50 -22.09 -7.70
C GLU A 94 -3.55 -21.26 -6.40
N GLY A 95 -4.73 -21.08 -5.81
CA GLY A 95 -4.92 -20.29 -4.59
C GLY A 95 -4.62 -21.09 -3.33
N GLY A 96 -5.63 -21.76 -2.80
CA GLY A 96 -5.52 -22.56 -1.58
C GLY A 96 -5.57 -24.07 -1.82
N ILE A 97 -4.83 -24.83 -1.00
CA ILE A 97 -4.92 -26.30 -1.00
C ILE A 97 -6.09 -26.71 -0.11
N LYS A 98 -7.14 -27.31 -0.69
CA LYS A 98 -8.32 -27.74 0.07
C LYS A 98 -7.99 -28.77 1.15
N ASP A 99 -8.54 -28.60 2.35
CA ASP A 99 -8.47 -29.58 3.44
C ASP A 99 -9.40 -30.78 3.16
N ASP A 100 -8.87 -32.00 3.27
CA ASP A 100 -9.63 -33.23 3.03
C ASP A 100 -10.62 -33.60 4.16
N LYS A 101 -10.51 -32.97 5.32
CA LYS A 101 -11.27 -33.27 6.55
C LYS A 101 -12.30 -32.20 6.88
N GLU A 102 -12.02 -30.94 6.57
CA GLU A 102 -12.89 -29.81 6.91
C GLU A 102 -13.53 -29.21 5.67
N GLU A 103 -14.87 -29.19 5.66
CA GLU A 103 -15.62 -28.56 4.59
C GLU A 103 -15.35 -27.05 4.58
N ASN A 104 -15.04 -26.50 3.41
CA ASN A 104 -14.72 -25.09 3.18
C ASN A 104 -13.41 -24.57 3.83
N CYS A 105 -12.51 -25.44 4.26
CA CYS A 105 -11.18 -25.06 4.73
C CYS A 105 -10.12 -25.24 3.63
N TYR A 106 -9.22 -24.27 3.50
CA TYR A 106 -8.10 -24.26 2.57
C TYR A 106 -6.81 -23.90 3.31
N PHE A 107 -5.67 -24.37 2.83
CA PHE A 107 -4.35 -23.99 3.32
C PHE A 107 -3.68 -23.04 2.32
N ILE A 108 -3.25 -21.88 2.82
CA ILE A 108 -2.41 -20.93 2.11
C ILE A 108 -1.13 -20.79 2.93
N ASN A 109 0.01 -21.21 2.36
CA ASN A 109 1.31 -21.23 3.04
C ASN A 109 1.30 -21.89 4.44
N GLY A 110 0.45 -22.90 4.63
CA GLY A 110 0.29 -23.63 5.89
C GLY A 110 -0.72 -23.00 6.88
N THR A 111 -1.27 -21.83 6.58
CA THR A 111 -2.33 -21.16 7.35
C THR A 111 -3.70 -21.64 6.90
N LYS A 112 -4.57 -21.99 7.85
CA LYS A 112 -5.96 -22.35 7.55
C LYS A 112 -6.79 -21.11 7.23
N VAL A 113 -7.54 -21.19 6.13
CA VAL A 113 -8.49 -20.18 5.67
C VAL A 113 -9.85 -20.83 5.50
N TYR A 114 -10.86 -20.28 6.16
CA TYR A 114 -12.25 -20.73 6.05
C TYR A 114 -12.98 -19.88 5.02
N THR A 115 -13.81 -20.54 4.19
CA THR A 115 -14.58 -19.87 3.16
C THR A 115 -16.10 -20.01 3.40
N PRO A 116 -16.93 -19.00 3.08
CA PRO A 116 -16.54 -17.67 2.59
C PRO A 116 -15.73 -16.89 3.63
N ILE A 117 -14.79 -16.08 3.16
CA ILE A 117 -13.98 -15.21 4.01
C ILE A 117 -14.93 -14.18 4.65
N THR A 118 -14.81 -13.99 5.97
CA THR A 118 -15.64 -13.03 6.69
C THR A 118 -15.08 -11.61 6.52
N GLU A 119 -15.92 -10.59 6.72
CA GLU A 119 -15.44 -9.20 6.72
C GLU A 119 -14.35 -8.98 7.77
N GLU A 120 -14.50 -9.60 8.94
CA GLU A 120 -13.54 -9.50 10.04
C GLU A 120 -12.19 -10.14 9.68
N ASP A 121 -12.20 -11.33 9.08
CA ASP A 121 -10.96 -12.00 8.66
C ASP A 121 -10.29 -11.26 7.50
N PHE A 122 -11.08 -10.70 6.58
CA PHE A 122 -10.57 -9.88 5.49
C PHE A 122 -9.91 -8.61 6.02
N GLU A 123 -10.59 -7.84 6.88
CA GLU A 123 -10.04 -6.61 7.44
C GLU A 123 -8.75 -6.84 8.23
N LYS A 124 -8.68 -7.92 9.03
CA LYS A 124 -7.48 -8.26 9.80
C LYS A 124 -6.31 -8.71 8.95
N SER A 125 -6.57 -9.20 7.74
CA SER A 125 -5.51 -9.69 6.85
C SER A 125 -4.85 -8.59 6.02
N ILE A 126 -5.45 -7.39 5.93
CA ILE A 126 -4.93 -6.30 5.11
C ILE A 126 -3.62 -5.77 5.70
N ASN A 127 -2.60 -5.73 4.84
CA ASN A 127 -1.33 -5.06 5.08
C ASN A 127 -1.14 -3.91 4.09
N PHE A 128 -0.79 -2.73 4.59
CA PHE A 128 -0.37 -1.59 3.77
C PHE A 128 1.12 -1.78 3.43
N ALA A 129 1.41 -2.50 2.35
CA ALA A 129 2.78 -2.93 2.06
C ALA A 129 3.67 -1.76 1.66
N GLU A 130 3.23 -0.99 0.68
CA GLU A 130 3.97 0.13 0.09
C GLU A 130 3.03 1.29 -0.18
N ILE A 131 3.52 2.49 0.04
CA ILE A 131 2.95 3.75 -0.40
C ILE A 131 3.98 4.39 -1.33
N ALA A 132 3.57 4.74 -2.55
CA ALA A 132 4.49 5.26 -3.56
C ALA A 132 3.95 6.52 -4.23
N THR A 133 4.84 7.45 -4.61
CA THR A 133 4.49 8.59 -5.46
C THR A 133 5.72 9.17 -6.13
N ASP A 134 5.49 9.92 -7.20
CA ASP A 134 6.51 10.74 -7.84
C ASP A 134 6.51 12.14 -7.22
N ILE A 135 7.71 12.69 -7.01
CA ILE A 135 7.91 14.03 -6.48
C ILE A 135 8.64 14.90 -7.48
N TYR A 136 8.42 16.21 -7.41
CA TYR A 136 8.99 17.17 -8.34
C TYR A 136 9.88 18.20 -7.67
N SER A 137 10.76 18.83 -8.45
CA SER A 137 11.77 19.80 -7.98
C SER A 137 11.22 20.99 -7.19
N ASP A 138 9.95 21.36 -7.40
CA ASP A 138 9.25 22.42 -6.69
C ASP A 138 8.58 21.95 -5.39
N GLY A 139 8.56 20.64 -5.12
CA GLY A 139 7.90 20.03 -3.97
C GLY A 139 6.47 19.56 -4.24
N GLU A 140 6.00 19.68 -5.48
CA GLU A 140 4.76 19.03 -5.90
C GLU A 140 4.93 17.51 -5.90
N ILE A 141 3.81 16.80 -5.79
CA ILE A 141 3.75 15.34 -5.79
C ILE A 141 2.62 14.89 -6.70
N GLU A 142 2.77 13.71 -7.30
CA GLU A 142 1.64 13.00 -7.90
C GLU A 142 0.73 12.41 -6.82
N ILE A 143 -0.35 11.75 -7.25
CA ILE A 143 -1.21 11.01 -6.34
C ILE A 143 -0.41 9.90 -5.62
N LEU A 144 -0.74 9.63 -4.36
CA LEU A 144 -0.11 8.53 -3.61
C LEU A 144 -0.80 7.22 -4.00
N SER A 145 -0.04 6.28 -4.57
CA SER A 145 -0.47 4.88 -4.74
C SER A 145 -0.18 4.09 -3.47
N VAL A 146 -1.02 3.10 -3.17
CA VAL A 146 -0.94 2.24 -2.00
C VAL A 146 -1.20 0.79 -2.42
N SER A 147 -0.25 -0.08 -2.11
CA SER A 147 -0.34 -1.51 -2.35
C SER A 147 -0.89 -2.22 -1.11
N LEU A 148 -2.11 -2.75 -1.19
CA LEU A 148 -2.72 -3.57 -0.15
C LEU A 148 -2.43 -5.05 -0.41
N THR A 149 -1.66 -5.67 0.47
CA THR A 149 -1.40 -7.11 0.46
C THR A 149 -2.16 -7.81 1.58
N PHE A 150 -2.18 -9.14 1.57
CA PHE A 150 -3.00 -9.94 2.47
C PHE A 150 -2.18 -11.02 3.15
N GLU A 151 -2.36 -11.20 4.46
CA GLU A 151 -1.81 -12.33 5.21
C GLU A 151 -2.95 -13.10 5.91
N PRO A 152 -3.22 -14.36 5.52
CA PRO A 152 -2.56 -15.10 4.44
C PRO A 152 -2.89 -14.55 3.05
N ASP A 153 -2.02 -14.84 2.08
CA ASP A 153 -2.09 -14.32 0.71
C ASP A 153 -3.32 -14.81 -0.05
N TYR A 154 -4.40 -14.04 0.01
CA TYR A 154 -5.65 -14.36 -0.67
C TYR A 154 -5.60 -14.18 -2.18
N PHE A 155 -4.57 -13.51 -2.72
CA PHE A 155 -4.51 -13.11 -4.13
C PHE A 155 -3.25 -13.59 -4.85
N VAL A 156 -2.60 -14.66 -4.36
CA VAL A 156 -1.52 -15.37 -5.07
C VAL A 156 -0.44 -14.40 -5.59
N GLY A 157 0.08 -13.58 -4.70
CA GLY A 157 1.13 -12.59 -4.95
C GLY A 157 0.64 -11.25 -5.51
N HIS A 158 -0.64 -11.11 -5.85
CA HIS A 158 -1.21 -9.84 -6.31
C HIS A 158 -1.62 -8.97 -5.10
N CYS A 159 -1.59 -7.65 -5.29
CA CYS A 159 -2.11 -6.68 -4.35
C CYS A 159 -3.43 -6.07 -4.86
N ILE A 160 -4.14 -5.36 -3.99
CA ILE A 160 -5.13 -4.37 -4.42
C ILE A 160 -4.43 -3.02 -4.40
N GLU A 161 -4.37 -2.37 -5.55
CA GLU A 161 -3.87 -1.01 -5.66
C GLU A 161 -5.00 -0.01 -5.39
N CYS A 162 -4.74 0.92 -4.49
CA CYS A 162 -5.59 2.07 -4.22
C CYS A 162 -4.78 3.36 -4.24
N TYR A 163 -5.48 4.49 -4.35
CA TYR A 163 -4.88 5.81 -4.30
C TYR A 163 -5.37 6.59 -3.08
N ILE A 164 -4.54 7.49 -2.56
CA ILE A 164 -4.92 8.49 -1.56
C ILE A 164 -4.98 9.86 -2.22
N GLU A 165 -6.18 10.44 -2.24
CA GLU A 165 -6.46 11.76 -2.78
C GLU A 165 -5.93 12.88 -1.85
N GLU A 166 -5.83 14.12 -2.33
CA GLU A 166 -5.32 15.26 -1.54
C GLU A 166 -6.12 15.54 -0.24
N ASP A 167 -7.41 15.18 -0.22
CA ASP A 167 -8.29 15.30 0.95
C ASP A 167 -8.16 14.10 1.90
N GLY A 168 -7.31 13.13 1.58
CA GLY A 168 -7.07 11.89 2.31
C GLY A 168 -8.13 10.82 2.06
N SER A 169 -9.08 11.01 1.16
CA SER A 169 -9.99 9.93 0.76
C SER A 169 -9.26 8.88 -0.07
N PHE A 170 -9.74 7.65 -0.04
CA PHE A 170 -9.21 6.57 -0.86
C PHE A 170 -10.02 6.40 -2.15
N SER A 171 -9.38 5.95 -3.22
CA SER A 171 -10.02 5.42 -4.43
C SER A 171 -9.39 4.07 -4.80
N ILE A 172 -10.16 3.14 -5.36
CA ILE A 172 -9.64 1.81 -5.72
C ILE A 172 -9.31 1.77 -7.20
N ASN A 173 -8.10 1.32 -7.55
CA ASN A 173 -7.73 1.08 -8.94
C ASN A 173 -8.15 -0.34 -9.37
N GLY A 174 -7.70 -1.35 -8.64
CA GLY A 174 -7.94 -2.75 -9.01
C GLY A 174 -6.95 -3.73 -8.40
N LEU A 175 -6.98 -4.96 -8.88
CA LEU A 175 -5.90 -5.93 -8.64
C LEU A 175 -4.68 -5.56 -9.51
N ALA A 176 -3.50 -5.62 -8.91
CA ALA A 176 -2.22 -5.37 -9.56
C ALA A 176 -1.19 -6.44 -9.13
N GLY A 177 -0.19 -6.70 -9.98
CA GLY A 177 0.79 -7.78 -9.82
C GLY A 177 0.96 -8.62 -11.08
#